data_AF-A0A0J1HNS4-F1
#
_entry.id   AF-A0A0J1HNS4-F1
#
_cell.length_a   1.000
_cell.length_b   1.000
_cell.length_c   1.000
_cell.angle_alpha   90.00
_cell.angle_beta   90.00
_cell.angle_gamma   90.00
#
_symmetry.space_group_name_H-M   'P 1'
#
loop_
_entity.id
_entity.type
_entity.pdbx_description
1 polymer ?
#
loop_
_entity_poly.entity_id
_entity_poly.type
_entity_poly.pdbx_seq_one_letter_code
_entity_poly.pdbx_strand_id
1 'polypeptide(L)'
;MSDFILSSCCQPSDETQENTTISKELPIAIIGAGPVGLAAAAHLIQYKQKVIVLEAGTEVGANILTWKHIKLFSQWKYNIDKAAST
;
A
#
# COMPACT_ATOMS: atom_id res chain seq x y z
N MET A 1 -49.35 32.00 -36.18
CA MET A 1 -48.18 31.75 -37.05
C MET A 1 -47.06 31.48 -36.08
N SER A 2 -46.89 30.21 -35.68
CA SER A 2 -45.78 29.36 -36.15
C SER A 2 -44.45 30.10 -35.90
N ASP A 3 -43.58 29.63 -35.00
CA ASP A 3 -42.84 28.41 -35.31
C ASP A 3 -42.54 27.53 -34.09
N PHE A 4 -42.92 26.27 -34.28
CA PHE A 4 -42.49 25.09 -33.57
C PHE A 4 -41.09 24.70 -34.11
N ILE A 5 -40.23 24.18 -33.23
CA ILE A 5 -39.08 23.28 -33.53
C ILE A 5 -37.77 23.94 -34.05
N LEU A 6 -36.73 24.01 -33.21
CA LEU A 6 -35.61 23.04 -33.19
C LEU A 6 -34.40 23.61 -32.39
N SER A 7 -34.26 23.24 -31.11
CA SER A 7 -32.90 23.02 -30.58
C SER A 7 -32.91 22.00 -29.45
N SER A 8 -32.82 20.73 -29.87
CA SER A 8 -32.10 19.67 -29.17
C SER A 8 -32.48 19.42 -27.70
N CYS A 9 -33.63 18.78 -27.47
CA CYS A 9 -34.01 18.12 -26.21
C CYS A 9 -33.20 16.83 -25.92
N CYS A 10 -31.88 16.87 -26.14
CA CYS A 10 -30.93 15.84 -25.74
C CYS A 10 -29.62 16.51 -25.32
N GLN A 11 -29.70 17.34 -24.29
CA GLN A 11 -28.52 17.58 -23.45
C GLN A 11 -28.65 16.64 -22.26
N PRO A 12 -27.67 15.77 -22.00
CA PRO A 12 -27.64 15.10 -20.71
C PRO A 12 -27.60 16.21 -19.66
N SER A 13 -28.49 16.14 -18.68
CA SER A 13 -28.42 17.00 -17.51
C SER A 13 -27.02 16.88 -16.93
N ASP A 14 -26.29 17.99 -16.91
CA ASP A 14 -25.03 18.16 -16.20
C ASP A 14 -25.26 17.95 -14.69
N GLU A 15 -25.40 16.69 -14.31
CA GLU A 15 -25.15 16.16 -12.98
C GLU A 15 -24.22 14.95 -13.12
N THR A 16 -23.20 15.08 -13.98
CA THR A 16 -21.98 14.34 -13.67
C THR A 16 -21.32 15.14 -12.58
N GLN A 17 -21.61 14.74 -11.34
CA GLN A 17 -20.86 15.14 -10.16
C GLN A 17 -19.41 15.39 -10.60
N GLU A 18 -18.86 16.56 -10.27
CA GLU A 18 -17.42 16.69 -10.11
C GLU A 18 -17.03 15.62 -9.08
N ASN A 19 -16.81 14.39 -9.56
CA ASN A 19 -15.93 13.44 -8.94
C ASN A 19 -14.59 14.14 -9.04
N THR A 20 -14.38 15.07 -8.12
CA THR A 20 -13.07 15.55 -7.74
C THR A 20 -12.33 14.25 -7.51
N THR A 21 -11.49 13.88 -8.47
CA THR A 21 -10.56 12.77 -8.34
C THR A 21 -9.58 13.25 -7.28
N ILE A 22 -10.00 13.24 -6.01
CA ILE A 22 -9.11 13.16 -4.90
C ILE A 22 -8.49 11.79 -5.13
N SER A 23 -7.35 11.78 -5.81
CA SER A 23 -6.39 10.70 -5.71
C SER A 23 -6.05 10.63 -4.22
N LYS A 24 -6.91 9.94 -3.45
CA LYS A 24 -6.64 9.65 -2.05
C LYS A 24 -5.38 8.81 -2.12
N GLU A 25 -4.25 9.42 -1.79
CA GLU A 25 -3.01 8.69 -1.59
C GLU A 25 -3.23 7.75 -0.41
N LEU A 26 -3.69 6.54 -0.73
CA LEU A 26 -3.88 5.49 0.25
C LEU A 26 -2.51 4.90 0.60
N PRO A 27 -2.28 4.55 1.88
CA PRO A 27 -1.06 3.86 2.26
C PRO A 27 -1.03 2.45 1.67
N ILE A 28 0.16 1.94 1.42
CA ILE A 28 0.38 0.55 1.02
C ILE A 28 0.30 -0.33 2.27
N ALA A 29 -0.62 -1.30 2.27
CA ALA A 29 -0.73 -2.30 3.32
C ALA A 29 0.17 -3.50 3.02
N ILE A 30 1.05 -3.85 3.94
CA ILE A 30 1.89 -5.05 3.92
C ILE A 30 1.33 -6.03 4.93
N ILE A 31 0.96 -7.23 4.47
CA ILE A 31 0.43 -8.29 5.33
C ILE A 31 1.56 -9.27 5.66
N GLY A 32 1.94 -9.30 6.93
CA GLY A 32 3.06 -10.05 7.50
C GLY A 32 4.26 -9.17 7.81
N ALA A 33 4.65 -9.06 9.08
CA ALA A 33 5.87 -8.40 9.54
C ALA A 33 7.03 -9.39 9.70
N GLY A 34 7.12 -10.38 8.80
CA GLY A 34 8.29 -11.24 8.66
C GLY A 34 9.44 -10.56 7.92
N PRO A 35 10.59 -11.25 7.73
CA PRO A 35 11.77 -10.65 7.09
C PRO A 35 11.49 -10.03 5.72
N VAL A 36 10.69 -10.71 4.89
CA VAL A 36 10.32 -10.21 3.55
C VAL A 36 9.40 -9.00 3.61
N GLY A 37 8.41 -9.01 4.50
CA GLY A 37 7.50 -7.87 4.67
C GLY A 37 8.20 -6.63 5.21
N LEU A 38 9.13 -6.80 6.15
CA LEU A 38 9.96 -5.70 6.64
C LEU A 38 10.93 -5.17 5.58
N ALA A 39 11.51 -6.05 4.76
CA ALA A 39 12.34 -5.62 3.63
C ALA A 39 11.50 -4.78 2.64
N ALA A 40 10.31 -5.25 2.28
CA ALA A 40 9.39 -4.50 1.42
C ALA A 40 9.03 -3.13 2.02
N ALA A 41 8.73 -3.07 3.32
CA ALA A 41 8.47 -1.81 4.02
C ALA A 41 9.66 -0.86 3.95
N ALA A 42 10.88 -1.36 4.18
CA ALA A 42 12.09 -0.55 4.14
C ALA A 42 12.33 0.06 2.76
N HIS A 43 12.18 -0.72 1.68
CA HIS A 43 12.28 -0.22 0.31
C HIS A 43 11.20 0.84 0.02
N LEU A 44 9.94 0.60 0.39
CA LEU A 44 8.86 1.56 0.17
C LEU A 44 9.07 2.88 0.92
N ILE A 45 9.62 2.82 2.14
CA ILE A 45 10.00 4.01 2.90
C ILE A 45 11.09 4.81 2.17
N GLN A 46 12.10 4.14 1.58
CA GLN A 46 13.11 4.82 0.76
C GLN A 46 12.51 5.50 -0.47
N TYR A 47 11.45 4.92 -1.05
CA TYR A 47 10.67 5.52 -2.14
C TYR A 47 9.63 6.56 -1.69
N LYS A 48 9.69 7.00 -0.42
CA LYS A 48 8.78 7.99 0.17
C LYS A 48 7.30 7.60 0.10
N GLN A 49 7.01 6.30 0.10
CA GLN A 49 5.65 5.79 0.13
C GLN A 49 5.15 5.67 1.58
N LYS A 50 3.85 5.93 1.78
CA LYS A 50 3.17 5.69 3.07
C LYS A 50 2.88 4.21 3.19
N VAL A 51 3.29 3.58 4.29
CA VAL A 51 3.12 2.13 4.51
C VAL A 51 2.46 1.82 5.86
N ILE A 52 1.68 0.75 5.89
CA ILE A 52 1.15 0.14 7.11
C ILE A 52 1.53 -1.35 7.05
N VAL A 53 2.17 -1.86 8.10
CA VAL A 53 2.51 -3.29 8.22
C VAL A 53 1.58 -3.93 9.25
N LEU A 54 0.95 -5.04 8.88
CA LEU A 54 0.04 -5.80 9.72
C LEU A 54 0.62 -7.18 9.97
N GLU A 55 0.76 -7.60 11.23
CA GLU A 55 1.24 -8.92 11.62
C GLU A 55 0.13 -9.67 12.36
N ALA A 56 0.05 -10.98 12.13
CA ALA A 56 -0.94 -11.82 12.80
C ALA A 56 -0.57 -12.08 14.27
N GLY A 57 0.74 -12.15 14.56
CA GLY A 57 1.25 -12.28 15.92
C GLY A 57 1.27 -10.97 16.72
N THR A 58 1.60 -11.09 18.01
CA THR A 58 1.67 -9.96 18.94
C THR A 58 2.92 -9.08 18.78
N GLU A 59 3.89 -9.54 17.99
CA GLU A 59 5.17 -8.87 17.79
C GLU A 59 5.69 -9.08 16.36
N VAL A 60 6.58 -8.18 15.93
CA VAL A 60 7.24 -8.25 14.62
C VAL A 60 8.03 -9.57 14.50
N GLY A 61 7.91 -10.24 13.37
CA GLY A 61 8.61 -11.51 13.13
C GLY A 61 8.10 -12.66 13.99
N ALA A 62 6.85 -12.63 14.46
CA ALA A 62 6.25 -13.66 15.32
C ALA A 62 6.57 -15.09 14.88
N ASN A 63 6.48 -15.41 13.57
CA ASN A 63 6.86 -16.73 13.06
C ASN A 63 8.35 -17.06 13.27
N ILE A 64 9.27 -16.13 12.93
CA ILE A 64 10.72 -16.31 13.15
C ILE A 64 11.03 -16.61 14.62
N LEU A 65 10.31 -15.94 15.53
CA LEU A 65 10.52 -16.08 16.96
C LEU A 65 10.12 -17.45 17.50
N THR A 66 9.18 -18.15 16.85
CA THR A 66 8.81 -19.52 17.25
C THR A 66 9.98 -20.50 17.13
N TRP A 67 10.89 -20.25 16.19
CA TRP A 67 12.07 -21.07 15.95
C TRP A 67 13.38 -20.35 16.26
N LYS A 68 13.37 -19.28 17.07
CA LYS A 68 14.58 -18.52 17.45
C LYS A 68 15.72 -19.34 18.08
N HIS A 69 15.41 -20.57 18.52
CA HIS A 69 16.38 -21.52 19.06
C HIS A 69 17.22 -22.21 17.97
N ILE A 70 16.81 -22.13 16.70
CA ILE A 70 17.51 -22.69 15.56
C ILE A 70 18.63 -21.76 15.10
N LYS A 71 19.82 -22.32 14.88
CA LYS A 71 20.96 -21.58 14.32
C LYS A 71 20.91 -21.57 12.80
N LEU A 72 21.08 -20.40 12.21
CA LEU A 72 21.26 -20.24 10.77
C LEU A 72 22.71 -20.52 10.36
N PHE A 73 22.92 -20.75 9.06
CA PHE A 73 24.24 -21.00 8.47
C PHE A 73 25.10 -19.73 8.31
N SER A 74 24.50 -18.54 8.49
CA SER A 74 25.12 -17.23 8.32
C SER A 74 24.87 -16.34 9.53
N GLN A 75 25.80 -15.40 9.79
CA GLN A 75 25.58 -14.36 10.80
C GLN A 75 24.42 -13.44 10.40
N TRP A 76 23.69 -12.92 11.39
CA TRP A 76 22.50 -12.07 11.18
C TRP A 76 22.75 -10.91 10.21
N LYS A 77 23.88 -10.22 10.35
CA LYS A 77 24.27 -9.08 9.49
C LYS A 77 24.27 -9.38 7.99
N TYR A 78 24.40 -10.64 7.58
CA TYR A 78 24.39 -11.05 6.18
C TYR A 78 22.98 -11.37 5.64
N ASN A 79 22.00 -11.53 6.53
CA ASN A 79 20.63 -11.89 6.17
C ASN A 79 19.66 -10.70 6.21
N ILE A 80 20.12 -9.52 6.65
CA ILE A 80 19.32 -8.29 6.68
C ILE A 80 19.36 -7.65 5.29
N ASP A 81 18.19 -7.27 4.77
CA ASP A 81 18.12 -6.46 3.55
C ASP A 81 18.81 -5.11 3.78
N LYS A 82 19.61 -4.65 2.81
CA LYS A 82 20.36 -3.39 2.92
C LYS A 82 19.45 -2.18 3.15
N ALA A 83 18.24 -2.18 2.61
CA ALA A 83 17.29 -1.10 2.84
C ALA A 83 16.83 -1.03 4.30
N ALA A 84 16.85 -2.17 5.00
CA ALA A 84 16.43 -2.30 6.39
C ALA A 84 17.58 -2.14 7.41
N SER A 85 18.84 -2.00 6.97
CA SER A 85 20.01 -1.88 7.85
C SER A 85 20.39 -0.44 8.23
N THR A 86 19.50 0.52 7.98
CA THR A 86 19.79 1.97 8.12
C THR A 86 19.38 2.49 9.49
#